data_AF-A0A2E7TTM7-F1
#
_entry.id   AF-A0A2E7TTM7-F1
#
_cell.length_a   1.000
_cell.length_b   1.000
_cell.length_c   1.000
_cell.angle_alpha   90.00
_cell.angle_beta   90.00
_cell.angle_gamma   90.00
#
_symmetry.space_group_name_H-M   'P 1'
#
loop_
_entity.id
_entity.type
_entity.pdbx_description
1 polymer ?
#
loop_
_entity_poly.entity_id
_entity_poly.type
_entity_poly.pdbx_seq_one_letter_code
_entity_poly.pdbx_strand_id
1 'polypeptide(L)'
;MKLAKHPMHQRIAIWLFSTGILCSSATAKTYEFLEGKTLSEITYLSRDDGIPNRLHGIICGVSAYRFTYAMSLLGKGSTVFGAALEPTDLGPSCLCRQALANREAI
;
A
#
# COMPACT_ATOMS: atom_id res chain seq x y z
N MET A 1 -46.24 -43.52 18.33
CA MET A 1 -46.22 -42.04 18.21
C MET A 1 -44.75 -41.61 18.28
N LYS A 2 -44.15 -41.26 17.12
CA LYS A 2 -42.70 -41.10 16.96
C LYS A 2 -42.35 -39.62 17.19
N LEU A 3 -41.90 -39.25 18.39
CA LEU A 3 -41.42 -37.90 18.66
C LEU A 3 -39.99 -37.77 18.13
N ALA A 4 -39.85 -37.11 16.98
CA ALA A 4 -38.56 -36.75 16.42
C ALA A 4 -37.87 -35.72 17.32
N LYS A 5 -36.86 -36.17 18.07
CA LYS A 5 -35.98 -35.31 18.86
C LYS A 5 -35.00 -34.65 17.90
N HIS A 6 -35.34 -33.47 17.38
CA HIS A 6 -34.40 -32.66 16.61
C HIS A 6 -33.23 -32.24 17.52
N PRO A 7 -31.98 -32.62 17.21
CA PRO A 7 -30.84 -32.24 18.02
C PRO A 7 -30.56 -30.74 17.85
N MET A 8 -30.61 -30.02 18.98
CA MET A 8 -30.34 -28.59 19.12
C MET A 8 -28.98 -28.14 18.54
N HIS A 9 -28.05 -29.07 18.34
CA HIS A 9 -26.75 -28.83 17.71
C HIS A 9 -26.80 -28.46 16.23
N GLN A 10 -27.89 -28.78 15.52
CA GLN A 10 -28.00 -28.48 14.09
C GLN A 10 -28.30 -27.00 13.79
N ARG A 11 -28.78 -26.22 14.78
CA ARG A 11 -29.16 -24.81 14.60
C ARG A 11 -28.01 -23.82 14.80
N ILE A 12 -27.00 -24.18 15.61
CA ILE A 12 -25.87 -23.29 15.94
C ILE A 12 -24.86 -23.25 14.79
N ALA A 13 -24.67 -24.37 14.09
CA ALA A 13 -23.77 -24.45 12.94
C ALA A 13 -24.22 -23.56 11.77
N ILE A 14 -25.53 -23.38 11.57
CA ILE A 14 -26.09 -22.59 10.47
C ILE A 14 -25.85 -21.08 10.70
N TRP A 15 -25.86 -20.62 11.95
CA TRP A 15 -25.57 -19.22 12.28
C TRP A 15 -24.09 -18.86 12.10
N LEU A 16 -23.17 -19.75 12.46
CA LEU A 16 -21.73 -19.55 12.25
C LEU A 16 -21.32 -19.58 10.77
N PHE A 17 -22.04 -20.31 9.93
CA PHE A 17 -21.82 -20.29 8.48
C PHE A 17 -22.36 -19.00 7.82
N SER A 18 -23.38 -18.38 8.41
CA SER A 18 -24.03 -17.19 7.85
C SER A 18 -23.28 -15.88 8.15
N THR A 19 -22.53 -15.81 9.25
CA THR A 19 -21.76 -14.61 9.64
C THR A 19 -20.31 -14.59 9.15
N GLY A 20 -19.77 -15.73 8.69
CA GLY A 20 -18.40 -15.80 8.16
C GLY A 20 -18.23 -15.29 6.72
N ILE A 21 -19.31 -15.16 5.95
CA ILE A 21 -19.26 -14.81 4.52
C ILE A 21 -19.26 -13.30 4.27
N LEU A 22 -19.61 -12.48 5.26
CA LEU A 22 -19.75 -11.02 5.09
C LEU A 22 -18.44 -10.23 5.29
N CYS A 23 -17.30 -10.89 5.55
CA CYS A 23 -15.99 -10.22 5.70
C CYS A 23 -15.04 -10.44 4.51
N SER A 24 -15.56 -10.62 3.29
CA SER A 24 -14.72 -10.58 2.08
C SER A 24 -14.50 -9.14 1.59
N SER A 25 -13.68 -8.41 2.34
CA SER A 25 -12.91 -7.30 1.78
C SER A 25 -11.43 -7.44 2.17
N ALA A 26 -10.91 -8.67 2.09
CA ALA A 26 -9.47 -8.87 1.97
C ALA A 26 -9.06 -8.55 0.53
N THR A 27 -8.92 -7.27 0.21
CA THR A 27 -8.24 -6.84 -1.01
C THR A 27 -6.76 -7.18 -0.85
N ALA A 28 -6.34 -8.33 -1.38
CA ALA A 28 -4.94 -8.74 -1.36
C ALA A 28 -4.09 -7.61 -1.96
N LYS A 29 -3.26 -6.98 -1.13
CA LYS A 29 -2.33 -5.92 -1.53
C LYS A 29 -0.93 -6.50 -1.57
N THR A 30 -0.35 -6.65 -2.75
CA THR A 30 1.07 -7.00 -2.89
C THR A 30 1.88 -5.73 -3.06
N TYR A 31 3.08 -5.73 -2.49
CA TYR A 31 4.09 -4.70 -2.72
C TYR A 31 5.35 -5.39 -3.24
N GLU A 32 5.85 -4.90 -4.35
CA GLU A 32 7.04 -5.39 -5.03
C GLU A 32 8.04 -4.25 -5.10
N PHE A 33 9.23 -4.43 -4.52
CA PHE A 33 10.31 -3.48 -4.69
C PHE A 33 10.79 -3.52 -6.15
N LEU A 34 10.90 -2.34 -6.77
CA LEU A 34 11.38 -2.21 -8.15
C LEU A 34 12.84 -1.82 -8.16
N GLU A 35 13.14 -0.65 -7.62
CA GLU A 35 14.47 -0.04 -7.67
C GLU A 35 14.57 1.01 -6.55
N GLY A 36 15.78 1.27 -6.08
CA GLY A 36 16.08 2.38 -5.18
C GLY A 36 17.25 3.19 -5.72
N LYS A 37 17.19 4.50 -5.55
CA LYS A 37 18.28 5.43 -5.85
C LYS A 37 18.63 6.22 -4.61
N THR A 38 19.92 6.28 -4.31
CA THR A 38 20.47 7.09 -3.23
C THR A 38 20.38 8.58 -3.56
N LEU A 39 20.46 9.43 -2.54
CA LEU A 39 20.55 10.88 -2.70
C LEU A 39 21.68 11.27 -3.66
N SER A 40 22.83 10.60 -3.59
CA SER A 40 23.97 10.84 -4.48
C SER A 40 23.65 10.52 -5.94
N GLU A 41 22.96 9.41 -6.20
CA GLU A 41 22.59 9.01 -7.56
C GLU A 41 21.51 9.93 -8.13
N ILE A 42 20.50 10.30 -7.34
CA ILE A 42 19.47 11.26 -7.76
C ILE A 42 20.09 12.64 -8.02
N THR A 43 21.04 13.07 -7.17
CA THR A 43 21.77 14.34 -7.37
C THR A 43 22.63 14.30 -8.63
N TYR A 44 23.27 13.16 -8.91
CA TYR A 44 24.03 12.97 -10.14
C TYR A 44 23.13 13.04 -11.36
N LEU A 45 22.02 12.29 -11.37
CA LEU A 45 21.03 12.30 -12.46
C LEU A 45 20.46 13.71 -12.69
N SER A 46 20.11 14.43 -11.62
CA SER A 46 19.64 15.82 -11.73
C SER A 46 20.65 16.74 -12.41
N ARG A 47 21.96 16.51 -12.19
CA ARG A 47 23.01 17.30 -12.87
C ARG A 47 23.17 16.89 -14.32
N ASP A 48 23.12 15.59 -14.61
CA ASP A 48 23.26 15.03 -15.95
C ASP A 48 22.09 15.45 -16.86
N ASP A 49 20.86 15.39 -16.33
CA ASP A 49 19.62 15.81 -16.99
C ASP A 49 19.46 17.34 -17.08
N GLY A 50 20.47 18.11 -16.61
CA GLY A 50 20.46 19.57 -16.64
C GLY A 50 19.38 20.22 -15.76
N ILE A 51 18.80 19.47 -14.81
CA ILE A 51 17.81 19.97 -13.86
C ILE A 51 18.53 20.88 -12.85
N PRO A 52 18.27 22.20 -12.84
CA PRO A 52 18.97 23.11 -11.95
C PRO A 52 18.66 22.75 -10.49
N ASN A 53 19.70 22.45 -9.71
CA ASN A 53 19.59 22.16 -8.27
C ASN A 53 18.93 23.30 -7.44
N ARG A 54 18.76 24.49 -8.04
CA ARG A 54 18.03 25.62 -7.43
C ARG A 54 16.51 25.50 -7.53
N LEU A 55 16.00 24.64 -8.42
CA LEU A 55 14.56 24.40 -8.61
C LEU A 55 14.05 23.23 -7.76
N HIS A 56 14.94 22.33 -7.35
CA HIS A 56 14.59 21.16 -6.54
C HIS A 56 15.62 20.98 -5.42
N GLY A 57 15.18 21.12 -4.16
CA GLY A 57 15.97 20.71 -3.01
C GLY A 57 15.87 19.19 -2.90
N ILE A 58 16.83 18.47 -3.46
CA ILE A 58 16.92 17.00 -3.33
C ILE A 58 17.53 16.73 -1.96
N ILE A 59 16.74 16.12 -1.06
CA ILE A 59 17.09 15.99 0.36
C ILE A 59 17.22 14.52 0.79
N CYS A 60 16.73 13.59 -0.02
CA CYS A 60 16.79 12.16 0.25
C CYS A 60 16.88 11.32 -1.03
N GLY A 61 17.33 10.08 -0.85
CA GLY A 61 17.12 9.00 -1.82
C GLY A 61 15.64 8.58 -1.88
N VAL A 62 15.32 7.68 -2.80
CA VAL A 62 13.97 7.14 -2.98
C VAL A 62 14.04 5.66 -3.34
N SER A 63 13.19 4.86 -2.70
CA SER A 63 12.84 3.50 -3.10
C SER A 63 11.48 3.49 -3.80
N ALA A 64 11.41 2.84 -4.95
CA ALA A 64 10.20 2.68 -5.71
C ALA A 64 9.61 1.28 -5.53
N TYR A 65 8.31 1.23 -5.27
CA TYR A 65 7.54 0.01 -5.11
C TYR A 65 6.37 0.01 -6.07
N ARG A 66 6.11 -1.13 -6.70
CA ARG A 66 4.84 -1.41 -7.38
C ARG A 66 3.91 -2.06 -6.38
N PHE A 67 2.72 -1.52 -6.23
CA PHE A 67 1.67 -2.17 -5.47
C PHE A 67 0.54 -2.63 -6.37
N THR A 68 -0.02 -3.78 -6.06
CA THR A 68 -1.18 -4.33 -6.75
C THR A 68 -2.25 -4.61 -5.73
N TYR A 69 -3.49 -4.21 -6.01
CA TYR A 69 -4.61 -4.56 -5.16
C TYR A 69 -5.84 -4.92 -5.99
N ALA A 70 -6.60 -5.88 -5.52
CA ALA A 70 -7.90 -6.18 -6.08
C ALA A 70 -8.91 -5.14 -5.60
N MET A 71 -9.79 -4.66 -6.47
CA MET A 71 -10.98 -3.90 -6.09
C MET A 71 -12.18 -4.37 -6.92
N SER A 72 -13.39 -4.16 -6.41
CA SER A 72 -14.61 -4.37 -7.20
C SER A 72 -15.00 -3.05 -7.87
N LEU A 73 -15.02 -3.02 -9.20
CA LEU A 73 -15.51 -1.89 -9.97
C LEU A 73 -16.83 -2.32 -10.63
N LEU A 74 -17.94 -1.66 -10.28
CA LEU A 74 -19.28 -1.99 -10.78
C LEU A 74 -19.68 -3.47 -10.58
N GLY A 75 -19.27 -4.07 -9.46
CA GLY A 75 -19.59 -5.47 -9.15
C GLY A 75 -18.67 -6.50 -9.82
N LYS A 76 -17.69 -6.08 -10.62
CA LYS A 76 -16.69 -6.96 -11.23
C LYS A 76 -15.33 -6.79 -10.55
N GLY A 77 -14.75 -7.92 -10.16
CA GLY A 77 -13.37 -7.96 -9.65
C GLY A 77 -12.40 -7.43 -10.70
N SER A 78 -11.59 -6.45 -10.30
CA SER A 78 -10.59 -5.79 -11.12
C SER A 78 -9.27 -5.71 -10.34
N THR A 79 -8.16 -5.76 -11.06
CA THR A 79 -6.82 -5.61 -10.49
C THR A 79 -6.33 -4.21 -10.79
N VAL A 80 -5.93 -3.46 -9.77
CA VAL A 80 -5.37 -2.12 -9.89
C VAL A 80 -3.90 -2.16 -9.52
N PHE A 81 -3.10 -1.50 -10.36
CA PHE A 81 -1.66 -1.33 -10.17
C PHE A 81 -1.39 0.13 -9.82
N GLY A 82 -0.45 0.36 -8.92
CA GLY A 82 0.04 1.68 -8.59
C GLY A 82 1.53 1.64 -8.23
N ALA A 83 2.11 2.83 -8.10
CA ALA A 83 3.48 3.01 -7.65
C ALA A 83 3.49 3.80 -6.34
N ALA A 84 4.37 3.40 -5.42
CA ALA A 84 4.67 4.12 -4.20
C ALA A 84 6.16 4.46 -4.19
N LEU A 85 6.47 5.68 -3.77
CA LEU A 85 7.84 6.15 -3.60
C LEU A 85 8.06 6.36 -2.10
N GLU A 86 9.03 5.65 -1.52
CA GLU A 86 9.41 5.80 -0.13
C GLU A 86 10.75 6.53 -0.04
N PRO A 87 10.88 7.59 0.77
CA PRO A 87 12.15 8.27 0.95
C PRO A 87 13.16 7.38 1.68
N THR A 88 14.39 7.37 1.19
CA THR A 88 15.55 6.69 1.79
C THR A 88 16.62 7.70 2.19
N ASP A 89 17.77 7.23 2.69
CA ASP A 89 18.86 8.08 3.16
C ASP A 89 18.42 9.09 4.24
N LEU A 90 17.53 8.63 5.12
CA LEU A 90 17.10 9.36 6.30
C LEU A 90 18.30 9.51 7.24
N GLY A 91 19.14 10.51 6.98
CA GLY A 91 20.23 10.87 7.86
C GLY A 91 19.74 11.28 9.25
N PRO A 92 20.65 11.48 10.22
CA PRO A 92 20.29 11.90 11.58
C PRO A 92 19.58 13.26 11.61
N SER A 93 19.78 14.08 10.58
CA SER A 93 19.00 15.30 10.37
C SER A 93 17.61 14.92 9.84
N CYS A 94 16.57 15.19 10.62
CA CYS A 94 15.16 14.98 10.28
C CYS A 94 14.67 15.72 9.02
N LEU A 95 15.54 16.35 8.23
CA LEU A 95 15.20 17.20 7.10
C LEU A 95 14.36 16.47 6.03
N CYS A 96 14.70 15.22 5.69
CA CYS A 96 13.87 14.47 4.74
C CYS A 96 12.48 14.16 5.33
N ARG A 97 12.40 13.77 6.61
CA ARG A 97 11.12 13.50 7.29
C ARG A 97 10.28 14.77 7.43
N GLN A 98 10.91 15.90 7.75
CA GLN A 98 10.29 17.23 7.86
C GLN A 98 9.80 17.73 6.50
N ALA A 99 10.57 17.52 5.44
CA ALA A 99 10.18 17.87 4.08
C ALA A 99 8.98 17.05 3.59
N LEU A 100 8.91 15.77 3.97
CA LEU A 100 7.74 14.92 3.71
C LEU A 100 6.50 15.46 4.44
N ALA A 101 6.63 15.74 5.75
CA ALA A 101 5.54 16.25 6.57
C ALA A 101 5.01 17.61 6.10
N ASN A 102 5.89 18.50 5.62
CA ASN A 102 5.50 19.81 5.12
C ASN A 102 4.81 19.76 3.75
N ARG A 103 4.98 18.68 2.96
CA ARG A 103 4.30 18.52 1.66
C ARG A 103 2.91 17.89 1.78
N GLU A 104 2.62 17.13 2.84
CA GLU A 104 1.27 16.63 3.12
C GLU A 104 0.33 17.70 3.69
N ALA A 105 0.85 18.89 4.03
CA ALA A 105 0.12 20.00 4.63
C ALA A 105 -0.41 21.04 3.61
N ILE A 106 -0.32 20.77 2.30
CA ILE A 106 -0.82 21.63 1.20
C ILE A 106 -1.96 20.91 0.47
#